data_AF-N9WXB9-F1
#
_entry.id   AF-N9WXB9-F1
#
_cell.length_a   1.000
_cell.length_b   1.000
_cell.length_c   1.000
_cell.angle_alpha   90.00
_cell.angle_beta   90.00
_cell.angle_gamma   90.00
#
_symmetry.space_group_name_H-M   'P 1'
#
loop_
_entity.id
_entity.type
_entity.pdbx_description
1 polymer ?
#
loop_
_entity_poly.entity_id
_entity_poly.type
_entity_poly.pdbx_seq_one_letter_code
_entity_poly.pdbx_strand_id
1 'polypeptide(L)'
;MKEQNIIRMKCITILLFIILSVVLIVVGFSQEYRSSSLFSGGVGGLIVSLYMLKAIWSAKASQRKREQLIIDETDERNLLIQKNSRAQAFNVSLIATLAASVLASLYHEEAINSCFNILLGIQLFAYLLIWMYYKRRL
;
A
#
# COMPACT_ATOMS: atom_id res chain seq x y z
N MET A 1 -12.09 23.66 9.48
CA MET A 1 -11.14 23.65 8.34
C MET A 1 -10.21 22.43 8.31
N LYS A 2 -9.62 21.98 9.43
CA LYS A 2 -8.77 20.77 9.47
C LYS A 2 -9.49 19.48 9.05
N GLU A 3 -10.74 19.30 9.48
CA GLU A 3 -11.55 18.09 9.18
C GLU A 3 -11.88 17.89 7.70
N GLN A 4 -12.35 18.95 7.02
CA GLN A 4 -12.63 18.90 5.58
C GLN A 4 -11.36 18.62 4.77
N ASN A 5 -10.19 19.10 5.23
CA ASN A 5 -8.92 18.83 4.58
C ASN A 5 -8.50 17.35 4.70
N ILE A 6 -8.76 16.70 5.85
CA ILE A 6 -8.46 15.27 6.05
C ILE A 6 -9.32 14.40 5.11
N ILE A 7 -10.64 14.67 5.05
CA ILE A 7 -11.55 13.92 4.17
C ILE A 7 -11.17 14.15 2.69
N ARG A 8 -10.87 15.40 2.29
CA ARG A 8 -10.39 15.72 0.93
C ARG A 8 -9.11 14.97 0.58
N MET A 9 -8.13 14.93 1.47
CA MET A 9 -6.88 14.18 1.26
C MET A 9 -7.10 12.68 1.08
N LYS A 10 -7.98 12.06 1.89
CA LYS A 10 -8.32 10.64 1.70
C LYS A 10 -9.04 10.39 0.38
N CYS A 11 -9.95 11.28 -0.04
CA CYS A 11 -10.58 11.19 -1.38
C CYS A 11 -9.57 11.30 -2.52
N ILE A 12 -8.61 12.22 -2.45
CA ILE A 12 -7.54 12.35 -3.45
C ILE A 12 -6.70 11.07 -3.51
N THR A 13 -6.36 10.50 -2.34
CA THR A 13 -5.60 9.25 -2.25
C THR A 13 -6.35 8.09 -2.91
N ILE A 14 -7.66 7.97 -2.65
CA ILE A 14 -8.51 6.95 -3.30
C ILE A 14 -8.54 7.16 -4.82
N LEU A 15 -8.70 8.40 -5.29
CA LEU A 15 -8.72 8.71 -6.71
C LEU A 15 -7.42 8.29 -7.39
N LEU A 16 -6.28 8.62 -6.80
CA LEU A 16 -4.96 8.21 -7.30
C LEU A 16 -4.83 6.69 -7.37
N PHE A 17 -5.30 5.98 -6.33
CA PHE A 17 -5.30 4.53 -6.30
C PHE A 17 -6.19 3.91 -7.38
N ILE A 18 -7.37 4.48 -7.63
CA ILE A 18 -8.27 4.05 -8.71
C ILE A 18 -7.61 4.28 -10.08
N ILE A 19 -7.04 5.45 -10.32
CA ILE A 19 -6.37 5.79 -11.59
C ILE A 19 -5.22 4.81 -11.84
N LEU A 20 -4.35 4.60 -10.85
CA LEU A 20 -3.24 3.65 -10.95
C LEU A 20 -3.74 2.23 -11.24
N SER A 21 -4.80 1.81 -10.55
CA SER A 21 -5.40 0.48 -10.74
C SER A 21 -5.97 0.29 -12.15
N VAL A 22 -6.64 1.31 -12.69
CA VAL A 22 -7.16 1.30 -14.06
C VAL A 22 -6.01 1.23 -15.07
N VAL A 23 -4.96 2.01 -14.89
CA VAL A 23 -3.75 1.95 -15.74
C VAL A 23 -3.15 0.55 -15.73
N LEU A 24 -2.99 -0.06 -14.56
CA LEU A 24 -2.47 -1.43 -14.43
C LEU A 24 -3.35 -2.47 -15.12
N ILE A 25 -4.67 -2.33 -15.05
CA ILE A 25 -5.62 -3.21 -15.76
C ILE A 25 -5.47 -3.04 -17.28
N VAL A 26 -5.47 -1.80 -17.78
CA VAL A 26 -5.37 -1.51 -19.21
C VAL A 26 -4.05 -2.02 -19.78
N VAL A 27 -2.93 -1.78 -19.08
CA VAL A 27 -1.62 -2.29 -19.48
C VAL A 27 -1.58 -3.81 -19.40
N GLY A 28 -2.14 -4.41 -18.35
CA GLY A 28 -2.23 -5.86 -18.18
C GLY A 28 -3.07 -6.57 -19.26
N PHE A 29 -3.96 -5.86 -19.96
CA PHE A 29 -4.73 -6.40 -21.09
C PHE A 29 -3.96 -6.41 -22.41
N SER A 30 -2.88 -5.66 -22.54
CA SER A 30 -2.07 -5.65 -23.76
C SER A 30 -1.41 -7.01 -24.01
N GLN A 31 -1.24 -7.39 -25.28
CA GLN A 31 -0.72 -8.72 -25.65
C GLN A 31 0.69 -8.97 -25.10
N GLU A 32 1.51 -7.92 -24.98
CA GLU A 32 2.88 -7.98 -24.46
C GLU A 32 2.93 -8.31 -22.96
N TYR A 33 1.91 -7.91 -22.18
CA TYR A 33 1.91 -8.02 -20.72
C TYR A 33 0.83 -8.96 -20.18
N ARG A 34 0.22 -9.78 -21.04
CA ARG A 34 -0.93 -10.63 -20.69
C ARG A 34 -0.62 -11.71 -19.65
N SER A 35 0.64 -12.15 -19.58
CA SER A 35 1.14 -13.10 -18.57
C SER A 35 1.66 -12.43 -17.30
N SER A 36 1.64 -11.09 -17.23
CA SER A 36 2.13 -10.34 -16.07
C SER A 36 1.10 -10.25 -14.95
N SER A 37 1.57 -10.05 -13.73
CA SER A 37 0.73 -9.79 -12.55
C SER A 37 0.14 -8.37 -12.52
N LEU A 38 0.31 -7.57 -13.59
CA LEU A 38 -0.20 -6.20 -13.64
C LEU A 38 -1.73 -6.16 -13.60
N PHE A 39 -2.40 -7.10 -14.27
CA PHE A 39 -3.86 -7.19 -14.23
C PHE A 39 -4.37 -7.50 -12.82
N SER A 40 -3.81 -8.52 -12.16
CA SER A 40 -4.20 -8.88 -10.79
C SER A 40 -3.85 -7.79 -9.78
N GLY A 41 -2.72 -7.10 -9.96
CA GLY A 41 -2.33 -5.92 -9.18
C GLY A 41 -3.34 -4.77 -9.32
N GLY A 42 -3.81 -4.51 -10.54
CA GLY A 42 -4.84 -3.50 -10.80
C GLY A 42 -6.20 -3.86 -10.19
N VAL A 43 -6.64 -5.12 -10.29
CA VAL A 43 -7.87 -5.59 -9.62
C VAL A 43 -7.76 -5.48 -8.10
N GLY A 44 -6.62 -5.87 -7.53
CA GLY A 44 -6.34 -5.73 -6.10
C GLY A 44 -6.40 -4.27 -5.63
N GLY A 45 -5.83 -3.35 -6.41
CA GLY A 45 -5.89 -1.92 -6.14
C GLY A 45 -7.31 -1.35 -6.16
N LEU A 46 -8.19 -1.84 -7.03
CA LEU A 46 -9.62 -1.46 -7.03
C LEU A 46 -10.34 -1.95 -5.77
N ILE A 47 -10.08 -3.18 -5.31
CA ILE A 47 -10.69 -3.72 -4.08
C ILE A 47 -10.31 -2.87 -2.87
N VAL A 48 -9.02 -2.53 -2.74
CA VAL A 48 -8.54 -1.64 -1.67
C VAL A 48 -9.21 -0.27 -1.75
N SER A 49 -9.33 0.28 -2.95
CA SER A 49 -10.01 1.57 -3.18
C SER A 49 -11.47 1.55 -2.71
N LEU A 50 -12.20 0.47 -3.00
CA LEU A 50 -13.60 0.28 -2.55
C LEU A 50 -13.70 0.19 -1.02
N TYR A 51 -12.77 -0.52 -0.38
CA TYR A 51 -12.72 -0.61 1.08
C TYR A 51 -12.50 0.77 1.72
N MET A 52 -11.55 1.56 1.18
CA MET A 52 -11.30 2.92 1.63
C MET A 52 -12.51 3.84 1.39
N LEU A 53 -13.21 3.68 0.27
CA LEU A 53 -14.43 4.43 -0.04
C LEU A 53 -15.55 4.15 0.97
N LYS A 54 -15.73 2.88 1.36
CA LYS A 54 -16.69 2.46 2.39
C LYS A 54 -16.40 3.13 3.73
N ALA A 55 -15.13 3.25 4.12
CA ALA A 55 -14.74 3.93 5.35
C ALA A 55 -15.14 5.42 5.33
N ILE A 56 -14.85 6.14 4.24
CA ILE A 56 -15.24 7.56 4.09
C ILE A 56 -16.76 7.73 4.06
N TRP A 57 -17.48 6.86 3.34
CA TRP A 57 -18.94 6.91 3.30
C TRP A 57 -19.52 6.73 4.70
N SER A 58 -19.01 5.77 5.46
CA SER A 58 -19.45 5.52 6.83
C SER A 58 -19.18 6.71 7.77
N ALA A 59 -18.10 7.46 7.56
CA ALA A 59 -17.78 8.68 8.29
C ALA A 59 -18.63 9.88 7.85
N LYS A 60 -19.09 9.92 6.60
CA LYS A 60 -20.04 10.94 6.12
C LYS A 60 -21.45 10.70 6.67
N ALA A 61 -21.84 9.43 6.85
CA ALA A 61 -23.17 9.04 7.30
C ALA A 61 -23.39 9.18 8.82
N SER A 62 -22.34 9.16 9.64
CA SER A 62 -22.46 9.24 11.10
C SER A 62 -21.46 10.22 11.70
N GLN A 63 -21.96 11.18 12.47
CA GLN A 63 -21.13 12.17 13.17
C GLN A 63 -20.15 11.51 14.16
N ARG A 64 -20.58 10.45 14.86
CA ARG A 64 -19.72 9.69 15.78
C ARG A 64 -18.54 9.03 15.08
N LYS A 65 -18.75 8.47 13.88
CA LYS A 65 -17.68 7.87 13.07
C LYS A 65 -16.76 8.93 12.47
N ARG A 66 -17.28 10.12 12.18
CA ARG A 66 -16.49 11.27 11.73
C ARG A 66 -15.54 11.75 12.82
N GLU A 67 -16.04 11.91 14.04
CA GLU A 67 -15.24 12.32 15.21
C GLU A 67 -14.17 11.27 15.54
N GLN A 68 -14.51 9.98 15.51
CA GLN A 68 -13.53 8.90 15.64
C GLN A 68 -12.42 8.98 14.59
N LEU A 69 -12.78 9.21 13.31
CA LEU A 69 -11.80 9.31 12.22
C LEU A 69 -10.87 10.51 12.37
N ILE A 70 -11.33 11.59 13.01
CA ILE A 70 -10.49 12.76 13.31
C ILE A 70 -9.55 12.47 14.48
N ILE A 71 -10.05 11.85 15.55
CA ILE A 71 -9.24 11.45 16.72
C ILE A 71 -8.15 10.47 16.28
N ASP A 72 -8.49 9.46 15.48
CA ASP A 72 -7.52 8.49 14.95
C ASP A 72 -6.38 9.16 14.15
N GLU A 73 -6.69 10.25 13.43
CA GLU A 73 -5.71 10.94 12.58
C GLU A 73 -4.94 12.05 13.30
N THR A 74 -5.40 12.52 14.46
CA THR A 74 -4.82 13.67 15.17
C THR A 74 -4.25 13.35 16.55
N ASP A 75 -4.64 12.24 17.16
CA ASP A 75 -4.10 11.81 18.44
C ASP A 75 -2.62 11.40 18.30
N GLU A 76 -1.75 12.08 19.03
CA GLU A 76 -0.29 11.84 19.03
C GLU A 76 0.07 10.40 19.38
N ARG A 77 -0.70 9.76 20.27
CA ARG A 77 -0.48 8.37 20.65
C ARG A 77 -0.80 7.43 19.49
N ASN A 78 -1.89 7.69 18.77
CA ASN A 78 -2.24 6.91 17.58
C ASN A 78 -1.24 7.12 16.45
N LEU A 79 -0.72 8.35 16.28
CA LEU A 79 0.34 8.64 15.32
C LEU A 79 1.64 7.89 15.64
N LEU A 80 2.04 7.83 16.91
CA LEU A 80 3.21 7.07 17.36
C LEU A 80 3.02 5.56 17.16
N ILE A 81 1.86 5.03 17.54
CA ILE A 81 1.52 3.62 17.31
C ILE A 81 1.54 3.32 15.81
N GLN A 82 0.91 4.16 15.00
CA GLN A 82 0.86 3.97 13.55
C GLN A 82 2.26 4.00 12.93
N LYS A 83 3.14 4.89 13.37
CA LYS A 83 4.54 4.94 12.90
C LYS A 83 5.29 3.65 13.25
N ASN A 84 5.18 3.18 14.50
CA ASN A 84 5.84 1.96 14.96
C ASN A 84 5.26 0.71 14.27
N SER A 85 3.94 0.63 14.14
CA SER A 85 3.24 -0.46 13.46
C SER A 85 3.59 -0.51 11.97
N ARG A 86 3.74 0.63 11.29
CA ARG A 86 4.21 0.67 9.89
C ARG A 86 5.63 0.14 9.75
N ALA A 87 6.53 0.53 10.65
CA ALA A 87 7.90 0.02 10.66
C ALA A 87 7.95 -1.48 10.93
N GLN A 88 7.17 -1.97 11.90
CA GLN A 88 7.05 -3.40 12.18
C GLN A 88 6.44 -4.17 11.00
N ALA A 89 5.37 -3.65 10.39
CA ALA A 89 4.75 -4.27 9.22
C ALA A 89 5.73 -4.37 8.04
N PHE A 90 6.57 -3.35 7.84
CA PHE A 90 7.62 -3.38 6.82
C PHE A 90 8.68 -4.46 7.11
N ASN A 91 9.13 -4.57 8.36
CA ASN A 91 10.07 -5.62 8.76
C ASN A 91 9.46 -7.03 8.60
N VAL A 92 8.20 -7.21 9.01
CA VAL A 92 7.48 -8.47 8.85
C VAL A 92 7.31 -8.80 7.36
N SER A 93 6.99 -7.81 6.51
CA SER A 93 6.89 -8.04 5.06
C SER A 93 8.22 -8.45 4.43
N LEU A 94 9.35 -7.86 4.86
CA LEU A 94 10.68 -8.25 4.42
C LEU A 94 10.98 -9.72 4.78
N ILE A 95 10.75 -10.09 6.04
CA ILE A 95 11.01 -11.45 6.53
C ILE A 95 10.11 -12.46 5.81
N ALA A 96 8.82 -12.15 5.64
CA ALA A 96 7.88 -13.03 4.95
C ALA A 96 8.24 -13.21 3.47
N THR A 97 8.65 -12.15 2.78
CA THR A 97 9.06 -12.21 1.37
C THR A 97 10.36 -13.02 1.22
N LEU A 98 11.31 -12.87 2.15
CA LEU A 98 12.53 -13.67 2.19
C LEU A 98 12.24 -15.15 2.44
N ALA A 99 11.41 -15.47 3.43
CA ALA A 99 11.01 -16.85 3.70
C ALA A 99 10.31 -17.49 2.50
N ALA A 100 9.41 -16.75 1.84
CA ALA A 100 8.71 -17.21 0.64
C ALA A 100 9.68 -17.44 -0.53
N SER A 101 10.70 -16.59 -0.71
CA SER A 101 11.75 -16.79 -1.71
C SER A 101 12.57 -18.06 -1.44
N VAL A 102 13.01 -18.27 -0.20
CA VAL A 102 13.77 -19.48 0.19
C VAL A 102 12.92 -20.74 -0.05
N LEU A 103 11.65 -20.73 0.35
CA LEU A 103 10.73 -21.84 0.09
C LEU A 103 10.55 -22.09 -1.41
N ALA A 104 10.31 -21.05 -2.22
CA ALA A 104 10.19 -21.18 -3.67
C ALA A 104 11.46 -21.78 -4.31
N SER A 105 12.64 -21.40 -3.79
CA SER A 105 13.92 -21.98 -4.24
C SER A 105 14.04 -23.47 -3.88
N LEU A 106 13.56 -23.89 -2.71
CA LEU A 106 13.59 -25.29 -2.28
C LEU A 106 12.63 -26.19 -3.10
N TYR A 107 11.53 -25.62 -3.60
CA TYR A 107 10.58 -26.32 -4.46
C TYR A 107 10.91 -26.23 -5.97
N HIS A 108 12.08 -25.67 -6.33
CA HIS A 108 12.50 -25.47 -7.73
C HIS A 108 11.52 -24.62 -8.58
N GLU A 109 10.76 -23.74 -7.93
CA GLU A 109 9.83 -22.82 -8.59
C GLU A 109 10.54 -21.52 -8.98
N GLU A 110 11.38 -21.58 -10.02
CA GLU A 110 12.27 -20.47 -10.40
C GLU A 110 11.54 -19.16 -10.73
N ALA A 111 10.37 -19.25 -11.38
CA ALA A 111 9.56 -18.08 -11.72
C ALA A 111 9.03 -17.37 -10.46
N ILE A 112 8.59 -18.15 -9.47
CA ILE A 112 8.06 -17.62 -8.19
C ILE A 112 9.20 -17.04 -7.36
N ASN A 113 10.34 -17.72 -7.31
CA ASN A 113 11.52 -17.24 -6.61
C ASN A 113 12.03 -15.91 -7.21
N SER A 114 12.09 -15.79 -8.54
CA SER A 114 12.46 -14.56 -9.23
C SER A 114 11.52 -13.40 -8.87
N CYS A 115 10.20 -13.64 -8.84
CA CYS A 115 9.22 -12.65 -8.40
C CYS A 115 9.47 -12.16 -6.97
N PHE A 116 9.69 -13.07 -6.01
CA PHE A 116 9.97 -12.67 -4.62
C PHE A 116 11.28 -11.91 -4.47
N ASN A 117 12.32 -12.27 -5.24
CA ASN A 117 13.60 -11.55 -5.23
C ASN A 117 13.49 -10.13 -5.81
N ILE A 118 12.73 -9.95 -6.89
CA ILE A 118 12.42 -8.61 -7.44
C ILE A 118 11.66 -7.79 -6.39
N LEU A 119 10.69 -8.40 -5.72
CA LEU A 119 9.86 -7.73 -4.70
C LEU A 119 10.70 -7.33 -3.47
N LEU A 120 11.62 -8.17 -3.02
CA LEU A 120 12.63 -7.84 -2.01
C LEU A 120 13.53 -6.67 -2.47
N GLY A 121 13.99 -6.70 -3.71
CA GLY A 121 14.81 -5.64 -4.30
C GLY A 121 14.09 -4.29 -4.27
N ILE A 122 12.81 -4.26 -4.67
CA ILE A 122 11.97 -3.05 -4.62
C ILE A 122 11.79 -2.56 -3.18
N GLN A 123 11.51 -3.46 -2.23
CA GLN A 123 11.35 -3.12 -0.81
C GLN A 123 12.61 -2.49 -0.22
N LEU A 124 13.79 -3.09 -0.47
CA LEU A 124 15.07 -2.58 0.01
C LEU A 124 15.45 -1.26 -0.67
N PHE A 125 15.19 -1.13 -1.98
CA PHE A 125 15.44 0.11 -2.71
C PHE A 125 14.56 1.26 -2.20
N ALA A 126 13.26 0.99 -1.96
CA ALA A 126 12.36 1.97 -1.37
C ALA A 126 12.83 2.40 0.03
N TYR A 127 13.27 1.45 0.87
CA TYR A 127 13.86 1.77 2.16
C TYR A 127 15.09 2.67 2.04
N LEU A 128 16.00 2.37 1.10
CA LEU A 128 17.19 3.16 0.82
C LEU A 128 16.85 4.59 0.38
N LEU A 129 15.91 4.76 -0.55
CA LEU A 129 15.46 6.08 -1.01
C LEU A 129 14.86 6.91 0.13
N ILE A 130 14.01 6.29 0.96
CA ILE A 130 13.41 6.94 2.13
C ILE A 130 14.49 7.31 3.14
N TRP A 131 15.43 6.41 3.44
CA TRP A 131 16.55 6.67 4.33
C TRP A 131 17.42 7.82 3.84
N MET A 132 17.78 7.86 2.56
CA MET A 132 18.54 8.94 1.96
C MET A 132 17.79 10.28 2.02
N TYR A 133 16.48 10.28 1.75
CA TYR A 133 15.64 11.47 1.83
C TYR A 133 15.63 12.05 3.25
N TYR A 134 15.45 11.21 4.27
CA TYR A 134 15.47 11.65 5.66
C TYR A 134 16.86 12.05 6.14
N LYS A 135 17.92 11.33 5.73
CA LYS A 135 19.31 11.67 6.08
C LYS A 135 19.78 12.99 5.47
N ARG A 136 19.25 13.40 4.31
CA ARG A 136 19.52 14.73 3.73
C ARG A 136 18.77 15.88 4.41
N ARG A 137 17.74 15.57 5.21
CA ARG A 137 16.91 16.57 5.92
C ARG A 137 17.32 16.79 7.37
N LEU A 138 18.08 15.86 7.94
CA LEU A 138 18.71 15.94 9.27
C LEU A 138 20.11 16.54 9.15
#